data_AF-A0A2V8M5X6-F1
#
_entry.id   AF-A0A2V8M5X6-F1
#
_cell.length_a   1.000
_cell.length_b   1.000
_cell.length_c   1.000
_cell.angle_alpha   90.00
_cell.angle_beta   90.00
_cell.angle_gamma   90.00
#
_symmetry.space_group_name_H-M   'P 1'
#
loop_
_entity.id
_entity.type
_entity.pdbx_description
1 polymer ?
#
loop_
_entity_poly.entity_id
_entity_poly.type
_entity_poly.pdbx_seq_one_letter_code
_entity_poly.pdbx_strand_id
1 'polypeptide(L)'
;MTRLFGSEITRTIWGDAENILLIYAGAAAEFALNPENHWLFYTGKLPSDPLRRFEKTLRYQRQLFFMPQEAVPALARHIKHIHSDVEKKRSREQGEIRISDQAYLQVFSMLIEYGILGYEYLHRRRMTQEERETYFNDMRSIALMMEIRDFPGDYRRYLTRRTRMVV
;
A
#
# COMPACT_ATOMS: atom_id res chain seq x y z
N MET A 1 -6.82 26.43 -8.80
CA MET A 1 -6.47 25.11 -9.37
C MET A 1 -6.51 24.09 -8.24
N THR A 2 -7.29 23.02 -8.39
CA THR A 2 -7.35 21.93 -7.40
C THR A 2 -6.06 21.12 -7.47
N ARG A 3 -5.34 21.01 -6.36
CA ARG A 3 -4.09 20.23 -6.28
C ARG A 3 -4.46 18.77 -6.05
N LEU A 4 -4.06 17.89 -6.98
CA LEU A 4 -4.23 16.45 -6.80
C LEU A 4 -3.18 15.90 -5.83
N PHE A 5 -3.54 14.80 -5.17
CA PHE A 5 -2.59 14.09 -4.31
C PHE A 5 -1.45 13.44 -5.11
N GLY A 6 -0.31 13.29 -4.44
CA GLY A 6 0.89 12.65 -4.97
C GLY A 6 1.69 13.54 -5.93
N SER A 7 2.89 13.08 -6.25
CA SER A 7 3.75 13.57 -7.31
C SER A 7 3.33 13.05 -8.69
N GLU A 8 3.97 13.56 -9.74
CA GLU A 8 3.77 13.08 -11.10
C GLU A 8 4.13 11.60 -11.27
N ILE A 9 5.25 11.16 -10.66
CA ILE A 9 5.68 9.75 -10.73
C ILE A 9 4.67 8.84 -10.03
N THR A 10 4.17 9.23 -8.85
CA THR A 10 3.13 8.50 -8.12
C THR A 10 1.86 8.38 -8.94
N ARG A 11 1.40 9.48 -9.56
CA ARG A 11 0.19 9.45 -10.41
C ARG A 11 0.40 8.66 -11.69
N THR A 12 1.62 8.60 -12.23
CA THR A 12 1.94 7.74 -13.38
C THR A 12 1.82 6.27 -12.99
N ILE A 13 2.47 5.86 -11.90
CA ILE A 13 2.44 4.48 -11.39
C ILE A 13 1.00 4.02 -11.10
N TRP A 14 0.22 4.85 -10.41
CA TRP A 14 -1.13 4.50 -9.96
C TRP A 14 -2.26 4.93 -10.91
N GLY A 15 -1.92 5.57 -12.02
CA GLY A 15 -2.86 6.03 -13.05
C GLY A 15 -2.96 5.10 -14.25
N ASP A 16 -1.96 4.25 -14.42
CA ASP A 16 -1.85 3.34 -15.55
C ASP A 16 -2.20 1.89 -15.17
N ALA A 17 -3.05 1.25 -15.97
CA ALA A 17 -3.58 -0.08 -15.65
C ALA A 17 -2.50 -1.18 -15.73
N GLU A 18 -1.53 -1.04 -16.64
CA GLU A 18 -0.44 -2.01 -16.80
C GLU A 18 0.51 -1.94 -15.61
N ASN A 19 0.87 -0.72 -15.17
CA ASN A 19 1.67 -0.51 -13.96
C ASN A 19 1.00 -1.15 -12.76
N ILE A 20 -0.30 -0.88 -12.56
CA ILE A 20 -1.03 -1.47 -11.45
C ILE A 20 -1.05 -3.00 -11.56
N LEU A 21 -1.30 -3.56 -12.74
CA LEU A 21 -1.30 -5.02 -12.93
C LEU A 21 0.05 -5.64 -12.51
N LEU A 22 1.18 -5.03 -12.88
CA LEU A 22 2.51 -5.49 -12.47
C LEU A 22 2.75 -5.37 -10.96
N ILE A 23 2.28 -4.29 -10.33
CA ILE A 23 2.35 -4.13 -8.86
C ILE A 23 1.71 -5.33 -8.18
N TYR A 24 0.50 -5.70 -8.60
CA TYR A 24 -0.23 -6.79 -7.97
C TYR A 24 0.29 -8.17 -8.34
N ALA A 25 0.74 -8.38 -9.57
CA ALA A 25 1.35 -9.64 -9.98
C ALA A 25 2.62 -9.93 -9.17
N GLY A 26 3.49 -8.92 -9.02
CA GLY A 26 4.68 -9.01 -8.18
C GLY A 26 4.32 -9.21 -6.70
N ALA A 27 3.42 -8.36 -6.18
CA ALA A 27 2.99 -8.44 -4.80
C ALA A 27 2.35 -9.78 -4.46
N ALA A 28 1.60 -10.41 -5.37
CA ALA A 28 0.95 -11.70 -5.10
C ALA A 28 1.94 -12.82 -4.76
N ALA A 29 3.11 -12.83 -5.42
CA ALA A 29 4.15 -13.84 -5.16
C ALA A 29 4.74 -13.68 -3.74
N GLU A 30 5.10 -12.46 -3.36
CA GLU A 30 5.62 -12.16 -2.02
C GLU A 30 4.52 -12.26 -0.93
N PHE A 31 3.29 -11.89 -1.27
CA PHE A 31 2.16 -11.87 -0.36
C PHE A 31 1.92 -13.25 0.27
N ALA A 32 2.10 -14.32 -0.50
CA ALA A 32 1.96 -15.70 -0.03
C ALA A 32 3.05 -16.12 0.99
N LEU A 33 4.19 -15.43 1.02
CA LEU A 33 5.33 -15.76 1.89
C LEU A 33 5.29 -15.00 3.22
N ASN A 34 4.38 -14.04 3.38
CA ASN A 34 4.36 -13.18 4.54
C ASN A 34 3.31 -13.62 5.58
N PRO A 35 3.72 -14.03 6.79
CA PRO A 35 2.80 -14.52 7.81
C PRO A 35 1.78 -13.46 8.28
N GLU A 36 2.13 -12.17 8.24
CA GLU A 36 1.24 -11.07 8.65
C GLU A 36 0.03 -10.91 7.70
N ASN A 37 0.08 -11.47 6.48
CA ASN A 37 -1.03 -11.37 5.53
C ASN A 37 -2.25 -12.22 5.91
N HIS A 38 -2.17 -13.03 6.97
CA HIS A 38 -3.30 -13.76 7.53
C HIS A 38 -4.51 -12.86 7.86
N TRP A 39 -4.28 -11.57 8.17
CA TRP A 39 -5.36 -10.59 8.38
C TRP A 39 -6.31 -10.44 7.20
N LEU A 40 -5.82 -10.56 5.96
CA LEU A 40 -6.66 -10.44 4.77
C LEU A 40 -7.60 -11.63 4.58
N PHE A 41 -7.28 -12.78 5.19
CA PHE A 41 -8.08 -14.00 5.11
C PHE A 41 -9.13 -14.10 6.22
N TYR A 42 -8.96 -13.38 7.33
CA TYR A 42 -9.83 -13.48 8.52
C TYR A 42 -11.33 -13.37 8.21
N THR A 43 -11.73 -12.41 7.37
CA THR A 43 -13.16 -12.20 7.06
C THR A 43 -13.73 -13.16 6.02
N GLY A 44 -12.91 -14.04 5.43
CA GLY A 44 -13.30 -14.91 4.31
C GLY A 44 -13.55 -14.19 2.98
N LYS A 45 -13.61 -12.84 2.96
CA LYS A 45 -13.95 -12.06 1.76
C LYS A 45 -12.93 -12.18 0.62
N LEU A 46 -11.64 -12.23 0.95
CA LEU A 46 -10.59 -12.40 -0.05
C LEU A 46 -10.65 -13.79 -0.71
N PRO A 47 -10.65 -14.92 0.04
CA PRO A 47 -10.72 -16.24 -0.59
C PRO A 47 -12.06 -16.53 -1.28
N SER A 48 -13.18 -15.94 -0.81
CA SER A 48 -14.48 -16.18 -1.43
C SER A 48 -14.65 -15.48 -2.80
N ASP A 49 -13.97 -14.36 -3.01
CA ASP A 49 -14.11 -13.54 -4.22
C ASP A 49 -12.87 -12.65 -4.45
N PRO A 50 -11.72 -13.26 -4.83
CA PRO A 50 -10.45 -12.55 -4.93
C PRO A 50 -10.45 -11.50 -6.04
N LEU A 51 -11.14 -11.77 -7.16
CA LEU A 51 -11.21 -10.84 -8.31
C LEU A 51 -12.00 -9.58 -7.95
N ARG A 52 -13.16 -9.70 -7.30
CA ARG A 52 -13.92 -8.53 -6.86
C ARG A 52 -13.20 -7.78 -5.75
N ARG A 53 -12.44 -8.49 -4.90
CA ARG A 53 -11.62 -7.84 -3.87
C ARG A 53 -10.52 -7.00 -4.50
N PHE A 54 -9.82 -7.54 -5.51
CA PHE A 54 -8.85 -6.83 -6.33
C PHE A 54 -9.46 -5.60 -7.02
N GLU A 55 -10.58 -5.77 -7.73
CA GLU A 55 -11.29 -4.69 -8.42
C GLU A 55 -11.65 -3.53 -7.48
N LYS A 56 -12.14 -3.82 -6.27
CA LYS A 56 -12.43 -2.79 -5.26
C LYS A 56 -11.17 -2.03 -4.85
N THR A 57 -10.06 -2.74 -4.63
CA THR A 57 -8.79 -2.12 -4.24
C THR A 57 -8.21 -1.26 -5.38
N LEU A 58 -8.39 -1.67 -6.65
CA LEU A 58 -8.06 -0.83 -7.81
C LEU A 58 -8.84 0.48 -7.79
N ARG A 59 -10.17 0.43 -7.60
CA ARG A 59 -10.99 1.65 -7.56
C ARG A 59 -10.59 2.59 -6.43
N TYR A 60 -10.34 2.06 -5.22
CA TYR A 60 -9.90 2.89 -4.09
C TYR A 60 -8.56 3.58 -4.35
N GLN A 61 -7.61 2.89 -4.96
CA GLN A 61 -6.30 3.46 -5.28
C GLN A 61 -6.41 4.52 -6.38
N ARG A 62 -7.16 4.24 -7.45
CA ARG A 62 -7.42 5.24 -8.48
C ARG A 62 -8.15 6.46 -7.92
N GLN A 63 -9.08 6.29 -6.98
CA GLN A 63 -9.71 7.42 -6.29
C GLN A 63 -8.68 8.20 -5.45
N LEU A 64 -7.82 7.52 -4.69
CA LEU A 64 -6.84 8.14 -3.81
C LEU A 64 -5.85 9.07 -4.54
N PHE A 65 -5.33 8.65 -5.69
CA PHE A 65 -4.31 9.42 -6.41
C PHE A 65 -4.87 10.47 -7.38
N PHE A 66 -6.19 10.47 -7.60
CA PHE A 66 -6.87 11.41 -8.48
C PHE A 66 -7.94 12.25 -7.76
N MET A 67 -7.98 12.20 -6.43
CA MET A 67 -8.80 13.09 -5.62
C MET A 67 -8.05 14.37 -5.24
N PRO A 68 -8.77 15.45 -4.87
CA PRO A 68 -8.15 16.65 -4.31
C PRO A 68 -7.33 16.31 -3.06
N GLN A 69 -6.15 16.92 -2.91
CA GLN A 69 -5.23 16.66 -1.81
C GLN A 69 -5.90 16.85 -0.44
N GLU A 70 -6.80 17.83 -0.32
CA GLU A 70 -7.58 18.12 0.89
C GLU A 70 -8.55 16.99 1.29
N ALA A 71 -8.93 16.13 0.36
CA ALA A 71 -9.87 15.04 0.58
C ALA A 71 -9.17 13.71 0.98
N VAL A 72 -7.85 13.61 0.78
CA VAL A 72 -7.05 12.41 1.10
C VAL A 72 -7.08 12.02 2.57
N PRO A 73 -6.99 12.96 3.55
CA PRO A 73 -7.07 12.59 4.95
C PRO A 73 -8.38 11.90 5.33
N ALA A 74 -9.50 12.28 4.69
CA ALA A 74 -10.79 11.65 4.92
C ALA A 74 -10.81 10.20 4.41
N LEU A 75 -10.24 9.94 3.23
CA LEU A 75 -10.11 8.60 2.68
C LEU A 75 -9.17 7.72 3.53
N ALA A 76 -8.03 8.26 3.98
CA ALA A 76 -7.10 7.54 4.86
C ALA A 76 -7.77 7.13 6.19
N ARG A 77 -8.54 8.04 6.82
CA ARG A 77 -9.35 7.71 8.01
C ARG A 77 -10.39 6.64 7.74
N HIS A 78 -11.05 6.67 6.57
CA HIS A 78 -12.00 5.65 6.19
C HIS A 78 -11.33 4.27 6.04
N ILE A 79 -10.16 4.21 5.39
CA ILE A 79 -9.37 2.98 5.28
C ILE A 79 -8.95 2.49 6.66
N LYS A 80 -8.48 3.37 7.55
CA LYS A 80 -8.14 3.02 8.94
C LYS A 80 -9.36 2.46 9.69
N HIS A 81 -10.53 3.04 9.50
CA HIS A 81 -11.77 2.54 10.10
C HIS A 81 -12.11 1.11 9.66
N ILE A 82 -11.96 0.80 8.36
CA ILE A 82 -12.15 -0.56 7.84
C ILE A 82 -11.20 -1.56 8.54
N HIS A 83 -9.94 -1.18 8.74
CA HIS A 83 -8.98 -2.03 9.46
C HIS A 83 -9.36 -2.19 10.94
N SER A 84 -9.74 -1.11 11.62
CA SER A 84 -10.20 -1.15 13.01
C SER A 84 -11.44 -2.03 13.20
N ASP A 85 -12.34 -2.10 12.22
CA ASP A 85 -13.50 -3.00 12.25
C ASP A 85 -13.09 -4.48 12.15
N VAL A 86 -12.08 -4.78 11.34
CA VAL A 86 -11.49 -6.13 11.25
C VAL A 86 -10.85 -6.52 12.58
N GLU A 87 -10.06 -5.63 13.18
CA GLU A 87 -9.45 -5.83 14.50
C GLU A 87 -10.49 -6.08 15.59
N LYS A 88 -11.55 -5.26 15.64
CA LYS A 88 -12.64 -5.41 16.61
C LYS A 88 -13.36 -6.74 16.47
N LYS A 89 -13.65 -7.18 15.24
CA LYS A 89 -14.29 -8.48 15.00
C LYS A 89 -13.43 -9.62 15.52
N ARG A 90 -12.16 -9.63 15.12
CA ARG A 90 -11.22 -10.67 15.54
C ARG A 90 -10.96 -10.66 17.04
N SER A 91 -10.89 -9.48 17.64
CA SER A 91 -10.66 -9.34 19.08
C SER A 91 -11.78 -9.91 19.95
N ARG A 92 -13.02 -9.93 19.45
CA ARG A 92 -14.16 -10.56 20.15
C ARG A 92 -14.02 -12.07 20.26
N GLU A 93 -13.26 -12.70 19.36
CA GLU A 93 -13.11 -14.15 19.27
C GLU A 93 -11.79 -14.65 19.86
N GLN A 94 -10.72 -13.84 19.79
CA GLN A 94 -9.34 -14.29 20.05
C GLN A 94 -8.63 -13.49 21.15
N GLY A 95 -9.36 -12.67 21.92
CA GLY A 95 -8.76 -11.72 22.86
C GLY A 95 -8.22 -10.48 22.15
N GLU A 96 -7.69 -9.51 22.89
CA GLU A 96 -7.24 -8.26 22.30
C GLU A 96 -6.11 -8.49 21.27
N ILE A 97 -6.40 -8.17 20.01
CA ILE A 97 -5.47 -8.35 18.89
C ILE A 97 -5.60 -7.18 17.90
N ARG A 98 -4.46 -6.69 17.43
CA ARG A 98 -4.35 -5.51 16.54
C ARG A 98 -3.48 -5.83 15.33
N ILE A 99 -3.74 -5.15 14.22
CA ILE A 99 -2.84 -5.20 13.07
C ILE A 99 -1.58 -4.45 13.48
N SER A 100 -0.44 -5.13 13.42
CA SER A 100 0.85 -4.56 13.82
C SER A 100 1.31 -3.52 12.79
N ASP A 101 2.11 -2.53 13.24
CA ASP A 101 2.77 -1.60 12.30
C ASP A 101 3.66 -2.36 11.30
N GLN A 102 4.22 -3.49 11.71
CA GLN A 102 4.98 -4.39 10.84
C GLN A 102 4.11 -4.99 9.74
N ALA A 103 2.90 -5.43 10.03
CA ALA A 103 1.95 -5.94 9.02
C ALA A 103 1.64 -4.86 7.97
N TYR A 104 1.38 -3.63 8.42
CA TYR A 104 1.18 -2.51 7.50
C TYR A 104 2.44 -2.24 6.66
N LEU A 105 3.60 -2.14 7.29
CA LEU A 105 4.85 -1.85 6.62
C LEU A 105 5.20 -2.90 5.56
N GLN A 106 4.93 -4.17 5.83
CA GLN A 106 5.11 -5.25 4.87
C GLN A 106 4.23 -5.08 3.62
N VAL A 107 2.94 -4.76 3.79
CA VAL A 107 2.05 -4.49 2.65
C VAL A 107 2.51 -3.25 1.89
N PHE A 108 2.80 -2.15 2.57
CA PHE A 108 3.32 -0.93 1.93
C PHE A 108 4.64 -1.17 1.19
N SER A 109 5.50 -2.05 1.71
CA SER A 109 6.78 -2.39 1.09
C SER A 109 6.59 -3.09 -0.26
N MET A 110 5.65 -4.03 -0.35
CA MET A 110 5.27 -4.63 -1.64
C MET A 110 4.74 -3.56 -2.61
N LEU A 111 3.85 -2.66 -2.15
CA LEU A 111 3.32 -1.60 -3.02
C LEU A 111 4.42 -0.65 -3.51
N ILE A 112 5.37 -0.29 -2.65
CA ILE A 112 6.49 0.60 -2.99
C ILE A 112 7.46 -0.10 -3.95
N GLU A 113 7.91 -1.31 -3.63
CA GLU A 113 8.92 -1.97 -4.45
C GLU A 113 8.38 -2.39 -5.81
N TYR A 114 7.20 -3.04 -5.85
CA TYR A 114 6.63 -3.44 -7.12
C TYR A 114 6.08 -2.25 -7.92
N GLY A 115 5.79 -1.11 -7.26
CA GLY A 115 5.54 0.17 -7.94
C GLY A 115 6.77 0.66 -8.70
N ILE A 116 7.94 0.63 -8.05
CA ILE A 116 9.22 0.99 -8.69
C ILE A 116 9.56 -0.01 -9.80
N LEU A 117 9.54 -1.31 -9.52
CA LEU A 117 9.92 -2.35 -10.50
C LEU A 117 8.98 -2.38 -11.70
N GLY A 118 7.67 -2.26 -11.47
CA GLY A 118 6.67 -2.20 -12.53
C GLY A 118 6.87 -0.99 -13.44
N TYR A 119 7.09 0.18 -12.84
CA TYR A 119 7.40 1.40 -13.57
C TYR A 119 8.65 1.23 -14.43
N GLU A 120 9.76 0.78 -13.84
CA GLU A 120 11.03 0.66 -14.56
C GLU A 120 10.95 -0.34 -15.72
N TYR A 121 10.18 -1.42 -15.55
CA TYR A 121 9.95 -2.41 -16.58
C TYR A 121 9.14 -1.84 -17.76
N LEU A 122 7.99 -1.22 -17.50
CA LEU A 122 7.08 -0.73 -18.54
C LEU A 122 7.66 0.48 -19.27
N HIS A 123 8.24 1.42 -18.53
CA HIS A 123 8.80 2.65 -19.10
C HIS A 123 10.24 2.48 -19.62
N ARG A 124 10.81 1.28 -19.53
CA ARG A 124 12.15 0.92 -20.05
C ARG A 124 13.27 1.87 -19.58
N ARG A 125 13.15 2.37 -18.35
CA ARG A 125 14.14 3.26 -17.74
C ARG A 125 14.19 3.05 -16.24
N ARG A 126 15.32 3.36 -15.61
CA ARG A 126 15.40 3.40 -14.16
C ARG A 126 14.76 4.68 -13.62
N MET A 127 14.12 4.57 -12.46
CA MET A 127 13.74 5.73 -11.67
C MET A 127 15.00 6.36 -11.09
N THR A 128 15.08 7.68 -11.16
CA THR A 128 16.16 8.42 -10.47
C THR A 128 16.01 8.27 -8.96
N GLN A 129 17.08 8.60 -8.23
CA GLN A 129 17.02 8.62 -6.77
C GLN A 129 15.92 9.57 -6.26
N GLU A 130 15.79 10.75 -6.87
CA GLU A 130 14.78 11.74 -6.52
C GLU A 130 13.36 11.22 -6.78
N GLU A 131 13.12 10.51 -7.88
CA GLU A 131 11.82 9.90 -8.18
C GLU A 131 11.45 8.82 -7.16
N ARG A 132 12.42 7.99 -6.75
CA ARG A 132 12.22 6.96 -5.72
C ARG A 132 11.90 7.57 -4.36
N GLU A 133 12.64 8.60 -3.97
CA GLU A 133 12.39 9.33 -2.72
C GLU A 133 11.03 10.01 -2.71
N THR A 134 10.68 10.64 -3.83
CA THR A 134 9.38 11.31 -3.99
C THR A 134 8.23 10.32 -3.90
N TYR A 135 8.32 9.21 -4.65
CA TYR A 135 7.32 8.14 -4.59
C TYR A 135 7.19 7.56 -3.19
N PHE A 136 8.33 7.27 -2.53
CA PHE A 136 8.34 6.81 -1.14
C PHE A 136 7.66 7.80 -0.19
N ASN A 137 7.94 9.09 -0.32
CA ASN A 137 7.36 10.13 0.54
C ASN A 137 5.83 10.28 0.36
N ASP A 138 5.32 10.11 -0.85
CA ASP A 138 3.88 10.07 -1.11
C ASP A 138 3.23 8.86 -0.40
N MET A 139 3.83 7.67 -0.54
CA MET A 139 3.36 6.44 0.12
C MET A 139 3.43 6.55 1.65
N ARG A 140 4.54 7.10 2.17
CA ARG A 140 4.72 7.40 3.61
C ARG A 140 3.65 8.35 4.11
N SER A 141 3.28 9.36 3.33
CA SER A 141 2.25 10.33 3.74
C SER A 141 0.90 9.64 3.95
N ILE A 142 0.53 8.69 3.07
CA ILE A 142 -0.65 7.84 3.27
C ILE A 142 -0.53 7.05 4.57
N ALA A 143 0.61 6.39 4.80
CA ALA A 143 0.82 5.57 5.99
C ALA A 143 0.67 6.38 7.30
N LEU A 144 1.22 7.59 7.34
CA LEU A 144 1.08 8.50 8.49
C LEU A 144 -0.37 8.95 8.70
N MET A 145 -1.11 9.24 7.62
CA MET A 145 -2.55 9.57 7.71
C MET A 145 -3.39 8.38 8.18
N MET A 146 -2.89 7.15 8.04
CA MET A 146 -3.47 5.93 8.61
C MET A 146 -2.98 5.63 10.05
N GLU A 147 -2.21 6.53 10.65
CA GLU A 147 -1.67 6.43 12.01
C GLU A 147 -0.70 5.25 12.21
N ILE A 148 -0.01 4.82 11.16
CA ILE A 148 1.06 3.82 11.24
C ILE A 148 2.31 4.52 11.77
N ARG A 149 2.76 4.17 12.98
CA ARG A 149 3.78 4.94 13.71
C ARG A 149 5.18 4.51 13.35
N ASP A 150 5.42 3.20 13.25
CA ASP A 150 6.72 2.64 12.91
C ASP A 150 6.96 2.55 11.38
N PHE A 151 6.76 3.66 10.68
CA PHE A 151 7.09 3.78 9.26
C PHE A 151 8.46 4.44 9.07
N PRO A 152 9.34 3.96 8.16
CA PRO A 152 10.65 4.56 7.94
C PRO A 152 10.58 6.07 7.67
N GLY A 153 11.52 6.83 8.24
CA GLY A 153 11.54 8.30 8.14
C GLY A 153 11.96 8.82 6.77
N ASP A 154 12.71 8.03 6.01
CA ASP A 154 13.28 8.37 4.71
C ASP A 154 13.48 7.09 3.87
N TYR A 155 13.70 7.27 2.56
CA TYR A 155 13.85 6.15 1.63
C TYR A 155 15.08 5.27 1.94
N ARG A 156 16.17 5.86 2.45
CA ARG A 156 17.38 5.11 2.83
C ARG A 156 17.09 4.17 4.02
N ARG A 157 16.40 4.65 5.05
CA ARG A 157 15.96 3.82 6.19
C ARG A 157 14.98 2.75 5.75
N TYR A 158 14.11 3.06 4.79
CA TYR A 158 13.23 2.06 4.18
C TYR A 158 14.02 0.93 3.53
N LEU A 159 15.02 1.24 2.68
CA LEU A 159 15.85 0.22 2.04
C LEU A 159 16.54 -0.70 3.06
N THR A 160 17.11 -0.13 4.14
CA THR A 160 17.72 -0.93 5.21
C THR A 160 16.74 -1.91 5.87
N ARG A 161 15.48 -1.49 6.09
CA ARG A 161 14.44 -2.39 6.63
C ARG A 161 14.02 -3.42 5.59
N ARG A 162 13.87 -3.00 4.34
CA ARG A 162 13.39 -3.85 3.25
C ARG A 162 14.28 -5.06 3.01
N THR A 163 15.60 -4.89 3.04
CA THR A 163 16.58 -5.99 2.91
C THR A 163 16.42 -7.06 3.99
N ARG A 164 15.79 -6.75 5.13
CA ARG A 164 15.55 -7.71 6.22
C ARG A 164 14.17 -8.37 6.15
N MET A 165 13.28 -7.88 5.28
CA MET A 165 11.92 -8.40 5.11
C MET A 165 11.84 -9.47 4.02
N VAL A 166 12.70 -9.36 3.00
CA VAL A 166 12.87 -10.38 1.97
C VAL A 166 13.85 -11.42 2.52
N VAL A 167 13.32 -12.45 3.16
CA VAL A 167 14.06 -13.66 3.54
C VAL A 167 13.33 -14.86 2.95
#